data_AF-A0A9W9CKB6-F1
#
_entry.id   AF-A0A9W9CKB6-F1
#
_cell.length_a   1.000
_cell.length_b   1.000
_cell.length_c   1.000
_cell.angle_alpha   90.00
_cell.angle_beta   90.00
_cell.angle_gamma   90.00
#
_symmetry.space_group_name_H-M   'P 1'
#
loop_
_entity.id
_entity.type
_entity.pdbx_description
1 polymer ?
#
loop_
_entity_poly.entity_id
_entity_poly.type
_entity_poly.pdbx_seq_one_letter_code
_entity_poly.pdbx_strand_id
1 'polypeptide(L)'
;MAPETLTLSPSSPGPAAEFSGLRNLYTATEPAKQVIRSNKPTETREPVVRPSIKFEPDRADYEARSKRILQNWSPDATLPDGYPGQISGQRVWDGKTVGGVEAFALHLKPEEIEEIEDALKQFKDLPGPNGPDQMARELFPLPTLGPKLEAISKDLHSGRGLTILRGLKPTKYTAKDNVLLFTGLASYIGEQRGCQDRYGNMLSQCEHRYPIKNIKLTDTIQAHLVDMGFKFGKDKPPVVWNARPILFPETNHGPFFCFSRQKITGSEHYPLSTTLPAMSEEQAEALDMVHYVAEEHGIAMTLDPGDVLLYNNLAVLHGRNAFTDVETGDHRRHIMRLWVRNEEQAWETPAKLAREWHLVYGESERRAKAQWKINPEDVEKDRVIGHKMTCS
;
A
#
# COMPACT_ATOMS: atom_id res chain seq x y z
N MET A 1 -29.27 -37.22 30.59
CA MET A 1 -29.39 -37.76 29.22
C MET A 1 -28.06 -37.57 28.54
N ALA A 2 -27.36 -38.67 28.33
CA ALA A 2 -26.16 -38.76 27.52
C ALA A 2 -26.54 -38.73 26.02
N PRO A 3 -25.57 -38.54 25.11
CA PRO A 3 -25.73 -37.91 23.81
C PRO A 3 -26.00 -38.92 22.68
N GLU A 4 -26.72 -38.49 21.64
CA GLU A 4 -26.74 -39.24 20.39
C GLU A 4 -25.57 -38.83 19.49
N THR A 5 -24.96 -39.88 18.97
CA THR A 5 -23.70 -39.95 18.26
C THR A 5 -24.01 -40.06 16.77
N LEU A 6 -23.38 -39.28 15.91
CA LEU A 6 -23.28 -39.59 14.49
C LEU A 6 -21.81 -39.58 14.11
N THR A 7 -21.27 -40.80 14.09
CA THR A 7 -19.97 -41.20 13.57
C THR A 7 -20.01 -41.27 12.05
N LEU A 8 -19.12 -40.54 11.38
CA LEU A 8 -18.53 -41.00 10.12
C LEU A 8 -17.03 -40.67 10.15
N SER A 9 -16.21 -41.70 9.99
CA SER A 9 -14.76 -41.66 9.80
C SER A 9 -14.42 -42.18 8.38
N PRO A 10 -13.14 -42.23 7.98
CA PRO A 10 -12.46 -41.20 7.18
C PRO A 10 -12.14 -41.68 5.74
N SER A 11 -11.89 -40.76 4.81
CA SER A 11 -11.12 -41.08 3.60
C SER A 11 -10.16 -39.94 3.22
N SER A 12 -8.88 -40.32 3.16
CA SER A 12 -7.66 -39.57 2.83
C SER A 12 -7.62 -38.99 1.38
N PRO A 13 -6.57 -38.19 1.03
CA PRO A 13 -6.68 -37.01 0.17
C PRO A 13 -6.25 -37.19 -1.31
N GLY A 14 -6.66 -36.20 -2.14
CA GLY A 14 -6.12 -35.87 -3.47
C GLY A 14 -7.11 -36.08 -4.63
N PRO A 15 -7.00 -35.38 -5.79
CA PRO A 15 -5.91 -34.50 -6.24
C PRO A 15 -6.34 -33.04 -6.47
N ALA A 16 -5.35 -32.17 -6.68
CA ALA A 16 -5.49 -30.83 -7.24
C ALA A 16 -6.40 -30.86 -8.49
N ALA A 17 -7.50 -30.11 -8.45
CA ALA A 17 -8.38 -29.94 -9.60
C ALA A 17 -8.80 -28.47 -9.73
N GLU A 18 -8.14 -27.83 -10.71
CA GLU A 18 -8.72 -26.86 -11.63
C GLU A 18 -9.41 -25.62 -11.04
N PHE A 19 -8.60 -24.58 -10.86
CA PHE A 19 -9.05 -23.18 -10.93
C PHE A 19 -9.62 -22.88 -12.33
N SER A 20 -10.86 -23.28 -12.59
CA SER A 20 -11.61 -22.85 -13.77
C SER A 20 -13.06 -22.56 -13.40
N GLY A 21 -13.31 -21.34 -12.90
CA GLY A 21 -14.67 -20.95 -12.51
C GLY A 21 -14.98 -19.46 -12.38
N LEU A 22 -14.00 -18.56 -12.52
CA LEU A 22 -14.24 -17.10 -12.33
C LEU A 22 -13.99 -16.25 -13.58
N ARG A 23 -13.85 -16.84 -14.77
CA ARG A 23 -13.65 -16.08 -16.01
C ARG A 23 -14.90 -15.36 -16.52
N ASN A 24 -16.08 -15.73 -16.04
CA ASN A 24 -17.36 -15.21 -16.56
C ASN A 24 -18.07 -14.19 -15.64
N LEU A 25 -17.45 -13.77 -14.54
CA LEU A 25 -17.98 -12.71 -13.66
C LEU A 25 -17.33 -11.32 -13.91
N TYR A 26 -16.39 -11.21 -14.85
CA TYR A 26 -15.65 -9.97 -15.15
C TYR A 26 -16.09 -9.23 -16.41
N THR A 27 -17.25 -9.56 -16.99
CA THR A 27 -17.94 -8.65 -17.92
C THR A 27 -18.97 -7.83 -17.16
N ALA A 28 -18.54 -7.15 -16.10
CA ALA A 28 -19.25 -5.96 -15.65
C ALA A 28 -19.10 -4.94 -16.78
N THR A 29 -20.22 -4.55 -17.38
CA THR A 29 -20.33 -3.45 -18.34
C THR A 29 -19.37 -2.34 -17.96
N GLU A 30 -18.39 -2.04 -18.82
CA GLU A 30 -17.40 -1.01 -18.56
C GLU A 30 -18.13 0.27 -18.12
N PRO A 31 -17.82 0.86 -16.95
CA PRO A 31 -18.26 2.22 -16.68
C PRO A 31 -17.69 3.07 -17.81
N ALA A 32 -18.56 3.81 -18.51
CA ALA A 32 -18.24 4.49 -19.76
C ALA A 32 -16.83 5.09 -19.76
N LYS A 33 -15.88 4.40 -20.43
CA LYS A 33 -14.62 5.03 -20.79
C LYS A 33 -15.01 6.21 -21.68
N GLN A 34 -14.84 7.43 -21.20
CA GLN A 34 -14.80 8.58 -22.11
C GLN A 34 -13.51 8.46 -22.93
N VAL A 35 -13.53 7.60 -23.94
CA VAL A 35 -12.57 7.62 -25.03
C VAL A 35 -12.92 8.85 -25.85
N ILE A 36 -12.36 10.00 -25.49
CA ILE A 36 -12.32 11.12 -26.42
C ILE A 36 -11.36 10.70 -27.53
N ARG A 37 -11.90 10.09 -28.61
CA ARG A 37 -11.16 9.92 -29.86
C ARG A 37 -10.77 11.32 -30.30
N SER A 38 -9.47 11.58 -30.42
CA SER A 38 -8.97 12.87 -30.89
C SER A 38 -9.43 13.06 -32.33
N ASN A 39 -10.56 13.75 -32.52
CA ASN A 39 -10.78 14.46 -33.77
C ASN A 39 -9.65 15.50 -33.87
N LYS A 40 -9.09 15.65 -35.07
CA LYS A 40 -7.99 16.59 -35.36
C LYS A 40 -8.24 17.95 -34.66
N PRO A 41 -7.22 18.58 -34.07
CA PRO A 41 -7.40 19.82 -33.33
C PRO A 41 -7.74 20.94 -34.32
N THR A 42 -8.96 21.47 -34.27
CA THR A 42 -9.32 22.69 -35.01
C THR A 42 -10.11 23.68 -34.15
N GLU A 43 -10.12 23.50 -32.83
CA GLU A 43 -10.65 24.49 -31.90
C GLU A 43 -9.59 24.83 -30.87
N THR A 44 -9.16 26.10 -30.87
CA THR A 44 -8.40 26.73 -29.80
C THR A 44 -9.26 26.68 -28.54
N ARG A 45 -9.03 25.66 -27.69
CA ARG A 45 -9.63 25.60 -26.36
C ARG A 45 -9.00 26.70 -25.51
N GLU A 46 -9.84 27.50 -24.84
CA GLU A 46 -9.37 28.46 -23.84
C GLU A 46 -8.49 27.76 -22.80
N PRO A 47 -7.44 28.43 -22.29
CA PRO A 47 -6.56 27.85 -21.29
C PRO A 47 -7.38 27.48 -20.05
N VAL A 48 -7.35 26.19 -19.70
CA VAL A 48 -8.00 25.65 -18.50
C VAL A 48 -7.42 26.36 -17.27
N VAL A 49 -8.22 27.20 -16.61
CA VAL A 49 -7.83 27.84 -15.34
C VAL A 49 -7.76 26.76 -14.27
N ARG A 50 -6.56 26.55 -13.71
CA ARG A 50 -6.32 25.57 -12.63
C ARG A 50 -6.14 26.31 -11.31
N PRO A 51 -6.72 25.83 -10.21
CA PRO A 51 -6.41 26.38 -8.89
C PRO A 51 -4.92 26.22 -8.63
N SER A 52 -4.34 27.19 -7.92
CA SER A 52 -3.01 27.00 -7.33
C SER A 52 -3.10 25.81 -6.38
N ILE A 53 -2.45 24.70 -6.74
CA ILE A 53 -2.24 23.56 -5.86
C ILE A 53 -0.90 22.93 -6.20
N LYS A 54 -0.11 22.65 -5.17
CA LYS A 54 1.23 22.09 -5.29
C LYS A 54 1.24 20.68 -4.70
N PHE A 55 2.16 19.85 -5.18
CA PHE A 55 2.43 18.55 -4.56
C PHE A 55 2.79 18.69 -3.08
N GLU A 56 3.68 19.64 -2.79
CA GLU A 56 4.00 20.08 -1.45
C GLU A 56 2.97 21.13 -1.04
N PRO A 57 2.10 20.82 -0.06
CA PRO A 57 1.05 21.74 0.37
C PRO A 57 1.63 23.06 0.85
N ASP A 58 0.96 24.15 0.47
CA ASP A 58 1.31 25.50 0.87
C ASP A 58 0.23 26.02 1.83
N ARG A 59 0.61 26.23 3.09
CA ARG A 59 -0.37 26.52 4.15
C ARG A 59 -1.05 27.86 3.94
N ALA A 60 -0.33 28.85 3.43
CA ALA A 60 -0.90 30.16 3.15
C ALA A 60 -1.91 30.09 1.99
N ASP A 61 -1.59 29.32 0.94
CA ASP A 61 -2.51 29.11 -0.19
C ASP A 61 -3.77 28.35 0.25
N TYR A 62 -3.62 27.28 1.05
CA TYR A 62 -4.73 26.54 1.64
C TYR A 62 -5.65 27.42 2.49
N GLU A 63 -5.10 28.22 3.40
CA GLU A 63 -5.88 29.09 4.28
C GLU A 63 -6.59 30.21 3.49
N ALA A 64 -5.94 30.75 2.45
CA ALA A 64 -6.56 31.73 1.57
C ALA A 64 -7.71 31.13 0.76
N ARG A 65 -7.54 29.90 0.24
CA ARG A 65 -8.57 29.17 -0.50
C ARG A 65 -9.75 28.82 0.38
N SER A 66 -9.50 28.31 1.59
CA SER A 66 -10.52 27.97 2.58
C SER A 66 -11.40 29.17 2.91
N LYS A 67 -10.80 30.35 3.12
CA LYS A 67 -11.54 31.60 3.37
C LYS A 67 -12.47 31.97 2.21
N ARG A 68 -12.03 31.81 0.95
CA ARG A 68 -12.86 32.10 -0.23
C ARG A 68 -14.03 31.13 -0.35
N ILE A 69 -13.79 29.84 -0.13
CA ILE A 69 -14.83 28.80 -0.17
C ILE A 69 -15.87 29.04 0.91
N LEU A 70 -15.43 29.31 2.15
CA LEU A 70 -16.32 29.57 3.30
C LEU A 70 -17.24 30.78 3.10
N GLN A 71 -16.82 31.79 2.33
CA GLN A 71 -17.68 32.95 2.01
C GLN A 71 -18.91 32.56 1.17
N ASN A 72 -18.81 31.47 0.39
CA ASN A 72 -19.86 31.01 -0.52
C ASN A 72 -20.46 29.65 -0.10
N TRP A 73 -20.04 29.10 1.04
CA TRP A 73 -20.48 27.77 1.49
C TRP A 73 -21.87 27.83 2.13
N SER A 74 -22.79 27.01 1.61
CA SER A 74 -24.08 26.73 2.26
C SER A 74 -23.95 25.68 3.39
N PRO A 75 -24.40 25.99 4.62
CA PRO A 75 -24.33 25.09 5.78
C PRO A 75 -25.25 23.85 5.69
N ASP A 76 -26.16 23.79 4.71
CA ASP A 76 -27.16 22.71 4.58
C ASP A 76 -26.64 21.47 3.82
N ALA A 77 -25.34 21.36 3.57
CA ALA A 77 -24.76 20.22 2.86
C ALA A 77 -24.80 18.96 3.74
N THR A 78 -25.64 17.98 3.38
CA THR A 78 -25.63 16.65 3.99
C THR A 78 -24.55 15.76 3.36
N LEU A 79 -24.03 14.81 4.13
CA LEU A 79 -23.12 13.79 3.57
C LEU A 79 -23.82 12.97 2.47
N PRO A 80 -23.12 12.58 1.40
CA PRO A 80 -23.68 11.69 0.40
C PRO A 80 -24.02 10.31 0.98
N ASP A 81 -24.93 9.60 0.32
CA ASP A 81 -25.30 8.23 0.69
C ASP A 81 -24.06 7.32 0.82
N GLY A 82 -24.04 6.50 1.86
CA GLY A 82 -22.95 5.56 2.16
C GLY A 82 -21.81 6.14 3.00
N TYR A 83 -21.79 7.44 3.29
CA TYR A 83 -20.84 8.05 4.23
C TYR A 83 -21.46 8.18 5.62
N PRO A 84 -20.82 7.62 6.67
CA PRO A 84 -21.34 7.76 8.03
C PRO A 84 -21.08 9.18 8.56
N GLY A 85 -22.02 9.70 9.35
CA GLY A 85 -21.84 10.99 10.04
C GLY A 85 -20.70 11.00 11.07
N GLN A 86 -20.31 9.81 11.55
CA GLN A 86 -19.20 9.61 12.47
C GLN A 86 -18.62 8.20 12.28
N ILE A 87 -17.30 8.08 12.45
CA ILE A 87 -16.61 6.80 12.58
C ILE A 87 -16.20 6.56 14.03
N SER A 88 -16.27 5.31 14.48
CA SER A 88 -15.87 4.89 15.83
C SER A 88 -15.16 3.53 15.78
N GLY A 89 -14.28 3.27 16.75
CA GLY A 89 -13.57 1.99 16.86
C GLY A 89 -12.07 2.17 17.04
N GLN A 90 -11.33 1.07 17.12
CA GLN A 90 -9.89 1.10 17.41
C GLN A 90 -9.05 1.78 16.30
N ARG A 91 -9.58 1.88 15.09
CA ARG A 91 -8.96 2.61 13.98
C ARG A 91 -8.98 4.13 14.14
N VAL A 92 -9.90 4.64 14.97
CA VAL A 92 -10.05 6.06 15.23
C VAL A 92 -9.15 6.43 16.39
N TRP A 93 -7.92 6.82 16.08
CA TRP A 93 -6.94 7.26 17.06
C TRP A 93 -6.37 8.64 16.67
N ASP A 94 -5.89 9.35 17.67
CA ASP A 94 -5.23 10.66 17.53
C ASP A 94 -3.79 10.53 18.01
N GLY A 95 -2.82 10.94 17.20
CA GLY A 95 -1.40 10.91 17.51
C GLY A 95 -1.03 11.62 18.81
N LYS A 96 -1.82 12.61 19.25
CA LYS A 96 -1.65 13.33 20.52
C LYS A 96 -2.05 12.49 21.74
N THR A 97 -2.88 11.45 21.58
CA THR A 97 -3.46 10.67 22.69
C THR A 97 -3.17 9.18 22.65
N VAL A 98 -2.72 8.65 21.49
CA VAL A 98 -2.55 7.19 21.27
C VAL A 98 -1.42 6.55 22.08
N GLY A 99 -0.59 7.34 22.76
CA GLY A 99 0.56 6.84 23.53
C GLY A 99 1.87 6.77 22.73
N GLY A 100 1.92 7.47 21.59
CA GLY A 100 3.12 7.56 20.74
C GLY A 100 3.43 6.28 19.96
N VAL A 101 4.67 6.17 19.47
CA VAL A 101 5.11 5.08 18.59
C VAL A 101 5.09 3.72 19.29
N GLU A 102 5.42 3.67 20.57
CA GLU A 102 5.48 2.42 21.35
C GLU A 102 4.10 1.77 21.53
N ALA A 103 3.01 2.53 21.39
CA ALA A 103 1.67 1.94 21.37
C ALA A 103 1.49 0.93 20.23
N PHE A 104 2.24 1.09 19.14
CA PHE A 104 2.20 0.21 17.97
C PHE A 104 3.36 -0.78 17.90
N ALA A 105 4.31 -0.73 18.84
CA ALA A 105 5.52 -1.54 18.79
C ALA A 105 5.31 -2.93 19.41
N LEU A 106 5.70 -3.97 18.67
CA LEU A 106 5.92 -5.31 19.20
C LEU A 106 7.42 -5.59 19.18
N HIS A 107 8.01 -5.74 20.37
CA HIS A 107 9.41 -6.08 20.53
C HIS A 107 9.58 -7.60 20.53
N LEU A 108 10.30 -8.13 19.54
CA LEU A 108 10.64 -9.54 19.44
C LEU A 108 11.53 -9.97 20.60
N LYS A 109 11.17 -11.07 21.23
CA LYS A 109 12.00 -11.70 22.26
C LYS A 109 13.16 -12.47 21.62
N PRO A 110 14.27 -12.71 22.35
CA PRO A 110 15.39 -13.50 21.84
C PRO A 110 14.97 -14.87 21.30
N GLU A 111 14.05 -15.55 21.98
CA GLU A 111 13.59 -16.89 21.61
C GLU A 111 12.76 -16.86 20.31
N GLU A 112 12.04 -15.76 20.04
CA GLU A 112 11.29 -15.56 18.80
C GLU A 112 12.22 -15.24 17.62
N ILE A 113 13.34 -14.56 17.88
CA ILE A 113 14.38 -14.33 16.88
C ILE A 113 15.09 -15.65 16.53
N GLU A 114 15.42 -16.47 17.53
CA GLU A 114 15.98 -17.80 17.30
C GLU A 114 15.02 -18.69 16.50
N GLU A 115 13.72 -18.67 16.83
CA GLU A 115 12.68 -19.38 16.07
C GLU A 115 12.63 -18.94 14.59
N ILE A 116 12.71 -17.64 14.31
CA ILE A 116 12.79 -17.10 12.95
C ILE A 116 14.05 -17.61 12.22
N GLU A 117 15.20 -17.62 12.89
CA GLU A 117 16.47 -18.09 12.33
C GLU A 117 16.45 -19.59 12.03
N ASP A 118 15.83 -20.39 12.90
CA ASP A 118 15.61 -21.82 12.70
C ASP A 118 14.66 -22.08 11.52
N ALA A 119 13.56 -21.34 11.40
CA ALA A 119 12.64 -21.44 10.27
C ALA A 119 13.33 -21.09 8.94
N LEU A 120 14.20 -20.06 8.93
CA LEU A 120 15.02 -19.73 7.77
C LEU A 120 15.95 -20.88 7.38
N LYS A 121 16.63 -21.49 8.35
CA LYS A 121 17.51 -22.63 8.09
C LYS A 121 16.73 -23.81 7.52
N GLN A 122 15.59 -24.16 8.12
CA GLN A 122 14.71 -25.22 7.64
C GLN A 122 14.25 -24.97 6.20
N PHE A 123 13.78 -23.76 5.89
CA PHE A 123 13.35 -23.40 4.53
C PHE A 123 14.48 -23.54 3.50
N LYS A 124 15.70 -23.15 3.87
CA LYS A 124 16.88 -23.28 3.00
C LYS A 124 17.30 -24.74 2.77
N ASP A 125 17.08 -25.60 3.74
CA ASP A 125 17.42 -27.03 3.70
C ASP A 125 16.38 -27.86 2.91
N LEU A 126 15.23 -27.29 2.49
CA LEU A 126 14.23 -27.96 1.67
C LEU A 126 14.76 -28.34 0.26
N PRO A 127 14.21 -29.35 -0.41
CA PRO A 127 14.55 -29.64 -1.80
C PRO A 127 13.97 -28.58 -2.75
N GLY A 128 14.80 -28.00 -3.62
CA GLY A 128 14.38 -27.08 -4.68
C GLY A 128 15.11 -25.73 -4.67
N PRO A 129 14.60 -24.73 -5.39
CA PRO A 129 15.25 -23.43 -5.49
C PRO A 129 15.15 -22.55 -4.23
N ASN A 130 14.19 -22.84 -3.35
CA ASN A 130 13.92 -22.16 -2.07
C ASN A 130 13.99 -20.64 -2.21
N GLY A 131 13.21 -20.13 -3.15
CA GLY A 131 13.09 -18.72 -3.48
C GLY A 131 11.96 -18.02 -2.72
N PRO A 132 11.97 -16.68 -2.66
CA PRO A 132 10.90 -15.91 -2.03
C PRO A 132 9.53 -16.06 -2.72
N ASP A 133 9.49 -16.48 -3.98
CA ASP A 133 8.28 -16.84 -4.72
C ASP A 133 7.61 -18.12 -4.21
N GLN A 134 8.37 -19.01 -3.56
CA GLN A 134 7.88 -20.27 -2.98
C GLN A 134 7.58 -20.14 -1.48
N MET A 135 7.89 -19.00 -0.88
CA MET A 135 7.74 -18.78 0.55
C MET A 135 6.26 -18.83 0.96
N ALA A 136 5.94 -19.71 1.89
CA ALA A 136 4.60 -19.91 2.44
C ALA A 136 4.70 -20.20 3.95
N ARG A 137 3.59 -20.04 4.67
CA ARG A 137 3.54 -20.18 6.13
C ARG A 137 3.96 -21.58 6.57
N GLU A 138 3.52 -22.59 5.82
CA GLU A 138 3.75 -24.01 6.07
C GLU A 138 5.22 -24.39 5.88
N LEU A 139 5.96 -23.62 5.08
CA LEU A 139 7.38 -23.82 4.80
C LEU A 139 8.28 -22.97 5.71
N PHE A 140 7.69 -22.10 6.54
CA PHE A 140 8.39 -21.22 7.47
C PHE A 140 7.70 -21.27 8.84
N PRO A 141 7.80 -22.40 9.58
CA PRO A 141 7.01 -22.62 10.79
C PRO A 141 7.48 -21.75 11.96
N LEU A 142 6.54 -21.00 12.54
CA LEU A 142 6.75 -20.15 13.72
C LEU A 142 5.69 -20.51 14.79
N PRO A 143 5.79 -21.65 15.48
CA PRO A 143 4.77 -22.09 16.44
C PRO A 143 4.52 -21.10 17.59
N THR A 144 5.51 -20.28 17.97
CA THR A 144 5.41 -19.30 19.06
C THR A 144 5.07 -17.91 18.54
N LEU A 145 5.82 -17.40 17.56
CA LEU A 145 5.62 -16.07 17.00
C LEU A 145 4.45 -16.00 16.02
N GLY A 146 4.15 -17.08 15.30
CA GLY A 146 3.10 -17.15 14.27
C GLY A 146 1.73 -16.68 14.75
N PRO A 147 1.20 -17.17 15.89
CA PRO A 147 -0.06 -16.70 16.45
C PRO A 147 -0.08 -15.19 16.74
N LYS A 148 1.07 -14.59 17.08
CA LYS A 148 1.17 -13.13 17.29
C LYS A 148 1.12 -12.38 15.96
N LEU A 149 1.78 -12.89 14.92
CA LEU A 149 1.72 -12.31 13.58
C LEU A 149 0.31 -12.40 12.99
N GLU A 150 -0.41 -13.49 13.22
CA GLU A 150 -1.82 -13.63 12.82
C GLU A 150 -2.72 -12.63 13.56
N ALA A 151 -2.48 -12.42 14.86
CA ALA A 151 -3.16 -11.38 15.63
C ALA A 151 -2.83 -9.97 15.11
N ILE A 152 -1.60 -9.73 14.67
CA ILE A 152 -1.22 -8.48 14.00
C ILE A 152 -1.98 -8.32 12.69
N SER A 153 -2.04 -9.33 11.82
CA SER A 153 -2.85 -9.31 10.59
C SER A 153 -4.29 -8.86 10.90
N LYS A 154 -4.88 -9.42 11.96
CA LYS A 154 -6.22 -9.03 12.43
C LYS A 154 -6.32 -7.57 12.91
N ASP A 155 -5.35 -7.07 13.69
CA ASP A 155 -5.31 -5.67 14.12
C ASP A 155 -5.13 -4.70 12.94
N LEU A 156 -4.42 -5.12 11.90
CA LEU A 156 -4.23 -4.34 10.68
C LEU A 156 -5.54 -4.20 9.87
N HIS A 157 -6.37 -5.24 9.82
CA HIS A 157 -7.63 -5.22 9.07
C HIS A 157 -8.82 -4.67 9.86
N SER A 158 -8.88 -4.94 11.17
CA SER A 158 -10.06 -4.66 12.01
C SER A 158 -9.80 -3.77 13.21
N GLY A 159 -8.53 -3.57 13.57
CA GLY A 159 -8.13 -2.77 14.71
C GLY A 159 -7.49 -1.45 14.29
N ARG A 160 -6.29 -1.19 14.81
CA ARG A 160 -5.62 0.12 14.69
C ARG A 160 -5.00 0.38 13.32
N GLY A 161 -4.79 -0.66 12.51
CA GLY A 161 -4.27 -0.50 11.14
C GLY A 161 -2.76 -0.27 11.04
N LEU A 162 -2.01 -0.36 12.14
CA LEU A 162 -0.57 -0.09 12.20
C LEU A 162 0.12 -0.97 13.26
N THR A 163 1.30 -1.51 12.94
CA THR A 163 2.17 -2.23 13.87
C THR A 163 3.64 -2.09 13.45
N ILE A 164 4.54 -2.02 14.42
CA ILE A 164 5.99 -2.00 14.21
C ILE A 164 6.58 -3.22 14.89
N LEU A 165 7.13 -4.17 14.14
CA LEU A 165 7.93 -5.25 14.70
C LEU A 165 9.35 -4.73 14.92
N ARG A 166 9.90 -4.89 16.13
CA ARG A 166 11.26 -4.44 16.46
C ARG A 166 12.12 -5.61 16.94
N GLY A 167 13.42 -5.56 16.67
CA GLY A 167 14.41 -6.48 17.25
C GLY A 167 15.22 -7.32 16.26
N LEU A 168 14.86 -7.37 14.97
CA LEU A 168 15.68 -8.06 13.97
C LEU A 168 17.03 -7.35 13.77
N LYS A 169 18.04 -8.09 13.35
CA LYS A 169 19.40 -7.57 13.13
C LYS A 169 19.84 -7.86 11.69
N PRO A 170 19.42 -7.04 10.70
CA PRO A 170 19.61 -7.36 9.28
C PRO A 170 21.07 -7.52 8.87
N THR A 171 22.00 -6.90 9.60
CA THR A 171 23.45 -7.02 9.39
C THR A 171 24.02 -8.40 9.70
N LYS A 172 23.27 -9.27 10.40
CA LYS A 172 23.65 -10.67 10.62
C LYS A 172 23.42 -11.58 9.42
N TYR A 173 22.59 -11.15 8.47
CA TYR A 173 22.09 -12.01 7.40
C TYR A 173 22.56 -11.54 6.03
N THR A 174 22.66 -12.47 5.08
CA THR A 174 22.90 -12.09 3.68
C THR A 174 21.71 -11.33 3.09
N ALA A 175 21.86 -10.69 1.92
CA ALA A 175 20.73 -10.04 1.25
C ALA A 175 19.59 -11.04 0.95
N LYS A 176 19.94 -12.24 0.48
CA LYS A 176 18.98 -13.32 0.25
C LYS A 176 18.29 -13.73 1.55
N ASP A 177 19.04 -13.94 2.63
CA ASP A 177 18.47 -14.33 3.91
C ASP A 177 17.52 -13.24 4.46
N ASN A 178 17.88 -11.96 4.35
CA ASN A 178 16.99 -10.85 4.72
C ASN A 178 15.67 -10.89 3.92
N VAL A 179 15.72 -11.14 2.61
CA VAL A 179 14.52 -11.28 1.78
C VAL A 179 13.68 -12.49 2.19
N LEU A 180 14.31 -13.62 2.52
CA LEU A 180 13.61 -14.83 2.97
C LEU A 180 12.96 -14.64 4.35
N LEU A 181 13.68 -14.09 5.33
CA LEU A 181 13.14 -13.74 6.65
C LEU A 181 11.93 -12.81 6.52
N PHE A 182 12.09 -11.78 5.71
CA PHE A 182 11.05 -10.80 5.41
C PHE A 182 9.83 -11.47 4.80
N THR A 183 10.00 -12.23 3.72
CA THR A 183 8.89 -12.92 3.04
C THR A 183 8.24 -14.02 3.90
N GLY A 184 9.00 -14.67 4.78
CA GLY A 184 8.51 -15.67 5.74
C GLY A 184 7.59 -15.05 6.78
N LEU A 185 8.03 -13.97 7.43
CA LEU A 185 7.18 -13.18 8.33
C LEU A 185 5.94 -12.64 7.60
N ALA A 186 6.10 -12.17 6.36
CA ALA A 186 5.00 -11.68 5.54
C ALA A 186 3.90 -12.73 5.29
N SER A 187 4.23 -14.03 5.25
CA SER A 187 3.27 -15.12 5.00
C SER A 187 2.24 -15.31 6.11
N TYR A 188 2.55 -14.86 7.33
CA TYR A 188 1.59 -14.85 8.45
C TYR A 188 0.66 -13.64 8.41
N ILE A 189 1.10 -12.60 7.71
CA ILE A 189 0.43 -11.32 7.60
C ILE A 189 -0.57 -11.35 6.43
N GLY A 190 -0.14 -11.85 5.28
CA GLY A 190 -1.00 -12.18 4.14
C GLY A 190 -0.32 -13.19 3.22
N GLU A 191 -1.08 -14.12 2.67
CA GLU A 191 -0.57 -15.23 1.86
C GLU A 191 -0.20 -14.81 0.44
N GLN A 192 -0.87 -13.81 -0.13
CA GLN A 192 -0.56 -13.35 -1.48
C GLN A 192 0.55 -12.29 -1.49
N ARG A 193 1.29 -12.21 -2.60
CA ARG A 193 2.32 -11.17 -2.84
C ARG A 193 1.91 -10.31 -4.03
N GLY A 194 1.80 -9.01 -3.87
CA GLY A 194 1.40 -8.08 -4.92
C GLY A 194 2.56 -7.69 -5.84
N CYS A 195 2.31 -7.66 -7.14
CA CYS A 195 3.23 -7.09 -8.12
C CYS A 195 3.36 -5.57 -7.91
N GLN A 196 4.57 -5.09 -7.66
CA GLN A 196 4.87 -3.68 -7.32
C GLN A 196 4.67 -2.74 -8.52
N ASP A 197 4.72 -3.27 -9.74
CA ASP A 197 4.70 -2.47 -10.96
C ASP A 197 4.50 -3.30 -12.24
N ARG A 198 4.41 -2.63 -13.40
CA ARG A 198 4.18 -3.24 -14.72
C ARG A 198 5.28 -4.17 -15.25
N TYR A 199 6.48 -4.13 -14.70
CA TYR A 199 7.59 -5.00 -15.08
C TYR A 199 7.61 -6.30 -14.24
N GLY A 200 6.64 -6.48 -13.34
CA GLY A 200 6.50 -7.72 -12.56
C GLY A 200 7.43 -7.81 -11.36
N ASN A 201 8.05 -6.72 -10.88
CA ASN A 201 8.83 -6.82 -9.65
C ASN A 201 7.89 -7.14 -8.48
N MET A 202 8.22 -8.18 -7.71
CA MET A 202 7.43 -8.60 -6.55
C MET A 202 7.88 -7.89 -5.27
N LEU A 203 9.16 -7.51 -5.21
CA LEU A 203 9.82 -6.80 -4.13
C LEU A 203 10.31 -5.45 -4.64
N SER A 204 10.07 -4.39 -3.87
CA SER A 204 10.67 -3.08 -4.12
C SER A 204 11.80 -2.84 -3.13
N GLN A 205 13.01 -2.61 -3.63
CA GLN A 205 14.12 -2.12 -2.82
C GLN A 205 14.18 -0.60 -2.96
N CYS A 206 13.84 0.09 -1.89
CA CYS A 206 14.00 1.53 -1.76
C CYS A 206 15.39 1.80 -1.20
N GLU A 207 16.37 1.86 -2.10
CA GLU A 207 17.73 2.22 -1.78
C GLU A 207 18.01 3.72 -1.94
N HIS A 208 18.92 4.20 -1.10
CA HIS A 208 20.17 4.75 -1.62
C HIS A 208 21.31 3.90 -1.05
N ARG A 209 22.00 3.08 -1.85
CA ARG A 209 23.33 2.43 -1.72
C ARG A 209 23.87 2.00 -0.31
N TYR A 210 23.61 0.75 0.14
CA TYR A 210 24.26 -0.13 1.17
C TYR A 210 24.84 0.40 2.52
N PRO A 211 24.92 -0.44 3.58
CA PRO A 211 24.30 -1.75 3.81
C PRO A 211 22.96 -1.64 4.57
N ILE A 212 22.28 -2.78 4.68
CA ILE A 212 20.87 -2.94 5.08
C ILE A 212 20.59 -2.29 6.44
N LYS A 213 19.69 -1.30 6.45
CA LYS A 213 19.42 -0.49 7.64
C LYS A 213 17.95 -0.32 7.97
N ASN A 214 16.98 -0.89 7.26
CA ASN A 214 15.57 -0.87 7.65
C ASN A 214 14.79 -1.92 6.84
N ILE A 215 13.84 -2.60 7.48
CA ILE A 215 12.93 -3.52 6.81
C ILE A 215 11.54 -2.85 6.85
N LYS A 216 10.73 -2.91 5.78
CA LYS A 216 9.37 -2.34 5.79
C LYS A 216 8.40 -3.39 5.28
N LEU A 217 7.91 -4.28 6.16
CA LEU A 217 6.89 -5.25 5.75
C LEU A 217 5.62 -4.47 5.67
N THR A 218 5.15 -4.15 4.46
CA THR A 218 3.77 -3.72 4.36
C THR A 218 2.92 -4.98 4.32
N ASP A 219 2.18 -5.25 5.40
CA ASP A 219 0.88 -5.87 5.22
C ASP A 219 0.15 -5.05 4.15
N THR A 220 -0.67 -5.64 3.30
CA THR A 220 -1.64 -4.91 2.46
C THR A 220 -2.07 -3.67 3.24
N ILE A 221 -1.68 -2.45 2.91
CA ILE A 221 -1.59 -1.85 1.60
C ILE A 221 -0.31 -0.95 1.64
N GLN A 222 0.56 -0.97 0.63
CA GLN A 222 1.09 0.28 0.07
C GLN A 222 0.80 0.20 -1.40
N ALA A 223 -0.45 -0.05 -1.74
CA ALA A 223 -0.87 0.29 -3.06
C ALA A 223 -0.53 1.77 -3.32
N HIS A 224 0.52 2.00 -4.10
CA HIS A 224 0.29 2.86 -5.25
C HIS A 224 -0.69 2.13 -6.17
N LEU A 225 -1.93 1.96 -5.69
CA LEU A 225 -3.12 1.92 -6.51
C LEU A 225 -3.42 3.36 -6.82
N VAL A 226 -2.45 3.90 -7.52
CA VAL A 226 -2.73 4.81 -8.56
C VAL A 226 -2.58 3.95 -9.79
N ASP A 227 -3.75 3.52 -10.25
CA ASP A 227 -4.05 3.12 -11.61
C ASP A 227 -2.84 3.25 -12.54
N MET A 228 -2.40 2.16 -13.13
CA MET A 228 -1.57 2.27 -14.33
C MET A 228 -2.41 2.73 -15.55
N GLY A 229 -3.71 2.96 -15.35
CA GLY A 229 -4.59 3.83 -16.14
C GLY A 229 -4.70 5.29 -15.67
N PHE A 230 -4.05 5.70 -14.56
CA PHE A 230 -3.72 7.11 -14.29
C PHE A 230 -2.47 7.39 -15.12
N LYS A 231 -2.65 7.42 -16.43
CA LYS A 231 -1.69 8.06 -17.34
C LYS A 231 -1.98 9.56 -17.28
N PHE A 232 -1.35 10.26 -16.34
CA PHE A 232 -0.97 11.62 -16.64
C PHE A 232 0.16 11.51 -17.65
N GLY A 233 -0.22 11.69 -18.93
CA GLY A 233 0.58 11.31 -20.07
C GLY A 233 2.01 11.84 -19.97
N LYS A 234 2.98 10.93 -20.01
CA LYS A 234 4.22 11.22 -20.73
C LYS A 234 3.82 11.34 -22.19
N ASP A 235 3.53 12.55 -22.68
CA ASP A 235 3.45 13.04 -24.08
C ASP A 235 3.05 12.07 -25.22
N LYS A 236 2.40 10.95 -24.92
CA LYS A 236 2.12 9.86 -25.85
C LYS A 236 0.61 9.69 -25.94
N PRO A 237 -0.01 10.20 -27.01
CA PRO A 237 -1.42 9.98 -27.25
C PRO A 237 -1.74 8.48 -27.43
N PRO A 238 -2.94 8.03 -27.00
CA PRO A 238 -3.96 8.81 -26.31
C PRO A 238 -3.63 9.03 -24.82
N VAL A 239 -3.86 10.25 -24.31
CA VAL A 239 -3.87 10.54 -22.87
C VAL A 239 -5.17 9.94 -22.33
N VAL A 240 -5.04 8.89 -21.52
CA VAL A 240 -6.18 8.22 -20.88
C VAL A 240 -6.19 8.65 -19.41
N TRP A 241 -7.29 9.25 -18.97
CA TRP A 241 -7.52 9.60 -17.58
C TRP A 241 -8.84 8.98 -17.10
N ASN A 242 -8.91 8.65 -15.81
CA ASN A 242 -10.08 8.06 -15.17
C ASN A 242 -10.48 8.89 -13.95
N ALA A 243 -11.77 9.17 -13.80
CA ALA A 243 -12.32 9.79 -12.61
C ALA A 243 -12.77 8.73 -11.60
N ARG A 244 -12.28 8.82 -10.36
CA ARG A 244 -12.72 7.96 -9.25
C ARG A 244 -12.74 8.75 -7.94
N PRO A 245 -13.51 8.31 -6.92
CA PRO A 245 -13.40 8.84 -5.57
C PRO A 245 -11.97 8.66 -5.03
N ILE A 246 -11.54 9.59 -4.18
CA ILE A 246 -10.32 9.41 -3.38
C ILE A 246 -10.63 8.83 -1.99
N LEU A 247 -11.84 9.11 -1.47
CA LEU A 247 -12.43 8.54 -0.27
C LEU A 247 -13.58 7.63 -0.70
N PHE A 248 -13.47 6.33 -0.46
CA PHE A 248 -14.48 5.34 -0.81
C PHE A 248 -15.44 5.17 0.36
N PRO A 249 -16.77 5.19 0.11
CA PRO A 249 -17.74 4.86 1.15
C PRO A 249 -17.67 3.36 1.45
N GLU A 250 -17.78 3.01 2.72
CA GLU A 250 -17.82 1.62 3.17
C GLU A 250 -18.52 1.55 4.52
N THR A 251 -19.52 0.69 4.64
CA THR A 251 -20.45 0.66 5.78
C THR A 251 -19.96 -0.20 6.93
N ASN A 252 -19.14 -1.22 6.67
CA ASN A 252 -18.76 -2.19 7.70
C ASN A 252 -17.65 -1.66 8.62
N HIS A 253 -16.61 -1.09 8.04
CA HIS A 253 -15.43 -0.63 8.77
C HIS A 253 -15.14 0.86 8.57
N GLY A 254 -16.11 1.61 8.02
CA GLY A 254 -15.98 3.02 7.70
C GLY A 254 -15.24 3.28 6.38
N PRO A 255 -15.37 4.52 5.86
CA PRO A 255 -14.79 4.92 4.60
C PRO A 255 -13.27 4.90 4.63
N PHE A 256 -12.66 4.81 3.45
CA PHE A 256 -11.21 4.65 3.34
C PHE A 256 -10.61 5.44 2.17
N PHE A 257 -9.36 5.87 2.33
CA PHE A 257 -8.66 6.59 1.28
C PHE A 257 -7.92 5.64 0.34
N CYS A 258 -7.91 5.97 -0.95
CA CYS A 258 -7.06 5.30 -1.93
C CYS A 258 -6.66 6.30 -3.02
N PHE A 259 -5.57 7.02 -2.81
CA PHE A 259 -5.04 7.95 -3.80
C PHE A 259 -3.54 8.18 -3.61
N SER A 260 -2.93 8.98 -4.48
CA SER A 260 -1.59 9.51 -4.27
C SER A 260 -1.62 10.98 -4.66
N ARG A 261 -1.23 11.85 -3.72
CA ARG A 261 -1.27 13.30 -3.95
C ARG A 261 -0.45 13.72 -5.16
N GLN A 262 0.78 13.19 -5.29
CA GLN A 262 1.70 13.50 -6.40
C GLN A 262 1.03 13.32 -7.77
N LYS A 263 0.25 12.25 -7.92
CA LYS A 263 -0.37 11.98 -9.22
C LYS A 263 -1.58 12.86 -9.47
N ILE A 264 -2.28 13.30 -8.44
CA ILE A 264 -3.40 14.24 -8.60
C ILE A 264 -2.91 15.65 -8.89
N THR A 265 -1.86 16.12 -8.21
CA THR A 265 -1.36 17.51 -8.31
C THR A 265 -0.24 17.67 -9.35
N GLY A 266 0.39 16.56 -9.76
CA GLY A 266 1.69 16.59 -10.45
C GLY A 266 2.81 17.04 -9.52
N SER A 267 4.05 16.93 -10.00
CA SER A 267 5.26 17.47 -9.38
C SER A 267 6.24 17.95 -10.45
N GLU A 268 7.31 18.64 -10.09
CA GLU A 268 8.34 19.10 -11.04
C GLU A 268 8.85 17.97 -11.95
N HIS A 269 9.14 16.79 -11.38
CA HIS A 269 9.58 15.60 -12.12
C HIS A 269 8.44 14.76 -12.74
N TYR A 270 7.19 15.11 -12.44
CA TYR A 270 6.01 14.38 -12.91
C TYR A 270 4.89 15.37 -13.22
N PRO A 271 5.06 16.24 -14.24
CA PRO A 271 4.11 17.29 -14.54
C PRO A 271 2.78 16.69 -15.01
N LEU A 272 1.68 17.35 -14.63
CA LEU A 272 0.36 17.00 -15.13
C LEU A 272 0.24 17.38 -16.61
N SER A 273 -0.48 16.55 -17.38
CA SER A 273 -0.85 16.93 -18.74
C SER A 273 -1.77 18.15 -18.72
N THR A 274 -1.51 19.11 -19.62
CA THR A 274 -2.36 20.28 -19.82
C THR A 274 -3.76 19.93 -20.32
N THR A 275 -3.95 18.73 -20.89
CA THR A 275 -5.23 18.24 -21.44
C THR A 275 -6.22 17.70 -20.40
N LEU A 276 -5.80 17.61 -19.14
CA LEU A 276 -6.67 17.12 -18.07
C LEU A 276 -7.74 18.15 -17.71
N PRO A 277 -8.92 17.68 -17.24
CA PRO A 277 -9.87 18.55 -16.57
C PRO A 277 -9.20 19.31 -15.41
N ALA A 278 -9.53 20.59 -15.26
CA ALA A 278 -9.15 21.35 -14.08
C ALA A 278 -9.81 20.75 -12.84
N MET A 279 -9.04 20.74 -11.75
CA MET A 279 -9.59 20.58 -10.41
C MET A 279 -10.34 21.86 -10.02
N SER A 280 -11.44 21.75 -9.26
CA SER A 280 -12.12 22.90 -8.65
C SER A 280 -11.37 23.43 -7.43
N GLU A 281 -11.69 24.65 -6.95
CA GLU A 281 -11.09 25.16 -5.70
C GLU A 281 -11.48 24.27 -4.50
N GLU A 282 -12.71 23.75 -4.48
CA GLU A 282 -13.23 22.88 -3.42
C GLU A 282 -12.49 21.54 -3.39
N GLN A 283 -12.21 20.96 -4.56
CA GLN A 283 -11.41 19.73 -4.63
C GLN A 283 -9.96 19.97 -4.20
N ALA A 284 -9.39 21.14 -4.52
CA ALA A 284 -8.04 21.50 -4.12
C ALA A 284 -7.94 21.74 -2.61
N GLU A 285 -8.91 22.45 -2.04
CA GLU A 285 -9.06 22.64 -0.60
C GLU A 285 -9.22 21.30 0.12
N ALA A 286 -10.13 20.43 -0.33
CA ALA A 286 -10.34 19.12 0.30
C ALA A 286 -9.06 18.26 0.31
N LEU A 287 -8.27 18.31 -0.77
CA LEU A 287 -7.00 17.58 -0.85
C LEU A 287 -5.93 18.13 0.11
N ASP A 288 -5.90 19.45 0.33
CA ASP A 288 -5.04 20.09 1.34
C ASP A 288 -5.53 19.82 2.77
N MET A 289 -6.84 19.87 3.00
CA MET A 289 -7.45 19.53 4.29
C MET A 289 -7.04 18.12 4.73
N VAL A 290 -7.15 17.13 3.84
CA VAL A 290 -6.72 15.75 4.15
C VAL A 290 -5.25 15.71 4.59
N HIS A 291 -4.38 16.49 3.95
CA HIS A 291 -2.98 16.56 4.33
C HIS A 291 -2.78 17.18 5.72
N TYR A 292 -3.34 18.36 5.96
CA TYR A 292 -3.11 19.07 7.22
C TYR A 292 -3.78 18.39 8.42
N VAL A 293 -4.92 17.74 8.23
CA VAL A 293 -5.54 16.89 9.25
C VAL A 293 -4.65 15.68 9.55
N ALA A 294 -4.10 15.02 8.52
CA ALA A 294 -3.18 13.90 8.72
C ALA A 294 -1.87 14.34 9.41
N GLU A 295 -1.35 15.54 9.11
CA GLU A 295 -0.18 16.11 9.79
C GLU A 295 -0.48 16.42 11.26
N GLU A 296 -1.65 16.98 11.56
CA GLU A 296 -2.04 17.37 12.92
C GLU A 296 -2.30 16.17 13.85
N HIS A 297 -2.95 15.13 13.34
CA HIS A 297 -3.37 13.96 14.12
C HIS A 297 -2.47 12.72 13.89
N GLY A 298 -1.45 12.83 13.05
CA GLY A 298 -0.52 11.75 12.75
C GLY A 298 0.51 11.51 13.86
N ILE A 299 1.25 10.40 13.72
CA ILE A 299 2.46 10.14 14.51
C ILE A 299 3.69 10.24 13.62
N ALA A 300 4.75 10.86 14.13
CA ALA A 300 6.07 10.82 13.52
C ALA A 300 6.90 9.71 14.20
N MET A 301 7.62 8.93 13.40
CA MET A 301 8.46 7.85 13.90
C MET A 301 9.80 7.77 13.17
N THR A 302 10.80 7.28 13.88
CA THR A 302 12.08 6.88 13.31
C THR A 302 12.16 5.37 13.35
N LEU A 303 12.52 4.78 12.21
CA LEU A 303 12.74 3.34 12.07
C LEU A 303 14.23 3.03 12.18
N ASP A 304 14.54 2.04 13.01
CA ASP A 304 15.88 1.50 13.23
C ASP A 304 16.13 0.25 12.38
N PRO A 305 17.39 -0.06 12.04
CA PRO A 305 17.75 -1.30 11.35
C PRO A 305 17.12 -2.55 11.93
N GLY A 306 16.29 -3.20 11.12
CA GLY A 306 15.58 -4.43 11.47
C GLY A 306 14.17 -4.21 12.01
N ASP A 307 13.77 -2.96 12.25
CA ASP A 307 12.36 -2.65 12.41
C ASP A 307 11.60 -3.04 11.17
N VAL A 308 10.33 -3.37 11.36
CA VAL A 308 9.40 -3.74 10.32
C VAL A 308 8.10 -2.98 10.52
N LEU A 309 7.78 -2.07 9.60
CA LEU A 309 6.56 -1.27 9.66
C LEU A 309 5.41 -1.89 8.83
N LEU A 310 4.45 -2.51 9.51
CA LEU A 310 3.22 -3.12 8.99
C LEU A 310 2.04 -2.15 9.10
N TYR A 311 1.30 -1.92 8.02
CA TYR A 311 0.14 -1.04 8.06
C TYR A 311 -0.84 -1.33 6.93
N ASN A 312 -2.11 -1.05 7.21
CA ASN A 312 -3.17 -1.09 6.23
C ASN A 312 -3.33 0.30 5.57
N ASN A 313 -2.84 0.50 4.35
CA ASN A 313 -2.97 1.79 3.59
C ASN A 313 -4.37 2.11 3.09
N LEU A 314 -5.38 1.25 3.24
CA LEU A 314 -6.75 1.73 3.11
C LEU A 314 -7.16 2.42 4.43
N ALA A 315 -6.68 1.93 5.57
CA ALA A 315 -6.94 2.52 6.89
C ALA A 315 -6.07 3.75 7.23
N VAL A 316 -4.79 3.72 6.85
CA VAL A 316 -3.75 4.63 7.36
C VAL A 316 -3.05 5.33 6.20
N LEU A 317 -3.17 6.66 6.16
CA LEU A 317 -2.33 7.50 5.30
C LEU A 317 -0.91 7.54 5.85
N HIS A 318 0.08 7.53 4.96
CA HIS A 318 1.47 7.52 5.38
C HIS A 318 2.33 8.38 4.45
N GLY A 319 3.38 8.97 5.01
CA GLY A 319 4.28 9.86 4.30
C GLY A 319 5.70 9.76 4.85
N ARG A 320 6.62 10.48 4.22
CA ARG A 320 8.00 10.57 4.68
C ARG A 320 8.50 12.01 4.54
N ASN A 321 9.13 12.51 5.59
CA ASN A 321 9.79 13.81 5.58
C ASN A 321 10.98 13.86 4.61
N ALA A 322 11.32 15.07 4.17
CA ALA A 322 12.56 15.32 3.43
C ALA A 322 13.79 14.91 4.26
N PHE A 323 14.81 14.42 3.58
CA PHE A 323 16.11 14.05 4.13
C PHE A 323 17.16 14.28 3.05
N THR A 324 18.40 14.49 3.46
CA THR A 324 19.55 14.59 2.55
C THR A 324 20.38 13.33 2.70
N ASP A 325 20.70 12.67 1.60
CA ASP A 325 21.61 11.55 1.61
C ASP A 325 23.06 12.04 1.84
N VAL A 326 23.84 11.24 2.58
CA VAL A 326 25.27 11.47 2.71
C VAL A 326 25.96 10.93 1.46
N GLU A 327 26.66 11.79 0.70
CA GLU A 327 27.30 11.41 -0.56
C GLU A 327 28.41 10.36 -0.38
N THR A 328 29.03 10.28 0.80
CA THR A 328 30.15 9.38 1.12
C THR A 328 29.94 8.66 2.46
N GLY A 329 30.30 7.36 2.51
CA GLY A 329 30.25 6.51 3.71
C GLY A 329 29.30 5.30 3.65
N ASP A 330 29.54 4.30 4.52
CA ASP A 330 28.80 3.02 4.67
C ASP A 330 27.41 3.16 5.33
N HIS A 331 26.78 4.33 5.24
CA HIS A 331 25.62 4.66 6.08
C HIS A 331 24.46 5.23 5.28
N ARG A 332 24.01 4.51 4.26
CA ARG A 332 22.82 4.92 3.51
C ARG A 332 21.62 4.01 3.79
N ARG A 333 20.42 4.53 3.53
CA ARG A 333 19.15 3.88 3.88
C ARG A 333 18.75 2.89 2.79
N HIS A 334 18.63 1.62 3.16
CA HIS A 334 17.99 0.59 2.33
C HIS A 334 16.74 0.08 3.04
N ILE A 335 15.59 0.15 2.35
CA ILE A 335 14.29 -0.36 2.79
C ILE A 335 13.75 -1.38 1.77
N MET A 336 13.41 -2.56 2.23
CA MET A 336 12.62 -3.53 1.46
C MET A 336 11.12 -3.25 1.64
N ARG A 337 10.32 -3.32 0.56
CA ARG A 337 8.86 -3.18 0.59
C ARG A 337 8.17 -4.30 -0.19
N LEU A 338 7.18 -4.93 0.42
CA LEU A 338 6.30 -5.93 -0.19
C LEU A 338 4.85 -5.55 -0.03
N TRP A 339 4.04 -5.70 -1.07
CA TRP A 339 2.59 -5.72 -0.88
C TRP A 339 2.19 -7.15 -0.62
N VAL A 340 1.44 -7.39 0.45
CA VAL A 340 0.79 -8.68 0.66
C VAL A 340 -0.72 -8.51 0.59
N ARG A 341 -1.47 -9.61 0.63
CA ARG A 341 -2.93 -9.64 0.77
C ARG A 341 -3.33 -10.88 1.55
N ASN A 342 -4.15 -10.67 2.58
CA ASN A 342 -4.84 -11.74 3.31
C ASN A 342 -6.27 -11.82 2.80
N GLU A 343 -6.63 -12.81 1.98
CA GLU A 343 -7.97 -12.87 1.37
C GLU A 343 -9.09 -13.07 2.41
N GLU A 344 -8.80 -13.73 3.53
CA GLU A 344 -9.80 -13.94 4.58
C GLU A 344 -10.17 -12.62 5.28
N GLN A 345 -9.20 -11.71 5.45
CA GLN A 345 -9.39 -10.46 6.19
C GLN A 345 -9.50 -9.22 5.29
N ALA A 346 -9.17 -9.35 4.00
CA ALA A 346 -9.13 -8.23 3.08
C ALA A 346 -10.51 -7.58 2.95
N TRP A 347 -10.51 -6.25 2.93
CA TRP A 347 -11.71 -5.50 2.65
C TRP A 347 -12.16 -5.73 1.21
N GLU A 348 -13.48 -5.60 1.01
CA GLU A 348 -14.07 -5.70 -0.31
C GLU A 348 -13.42 -4.67 -1.24
N THR A 349 -13.03 -5.12 -2.43
CA THR A 349 -12.43 -4.24 -3.42
C THR A 349 -13.53 -3.55 -4.20
N PRO A 350 -13.66 -2.20 -4.12
CA PRO A 350 -14.67 -1.49 -4.89
C PRO A 350 -14.52 -1.77 -6.39
N ALA A 351 -15.63 -1.82 -7.13
CA ALA A 351 -15.64 -2.08 -8.57
C ALA A 351 -14.70 -1.15 -9.37
N LYS A 352 -14.57 0.12 -8.95
CA LYS A 352 -13.65 1.09 -9.57
C LYS A 352 -12.17 0.77 -9.38
N LEU A 353 -11.84 -0.13 -8.47
CA LEU A 353 -10.48 -0.56 -8.13
C LEU A 353 -10.19 -1.99 -8.60
N ALA A 354 -11.21 -2.77 -8.97
CA ALA A 354 -11.12 -4.19 -9.31
C ALA A 354 -10.04 -4.50 -10.36
N ARG A 355 -9.98 -3.72 -11.45
CA ARG A 355 -8.96 -3.90 -12.50
C ARG A 355 -7.55 -3.82 -11.93
N GLU A 356 -7.28 -2.82 -11.10
CA GLU A 356 -5.92 -2.60 -10.64
C GLU A 356 -5.54 -3.55 -9.50
N TRP A 357 -6.49 -3.95 -8.65
CA TRP A 357 -6.29 -5.07 -7.73
C TRP A 357 -5.96 -6.36 -8.47
N HIS A 358 -6.66 -6.65 -9.57
CA HIS A 358 -6.36 -7.80 -10.41
C HIS A 358 -4.94 -7.72 -11.01
N LEU A 359 -4.50 -6.53 -11.45
CA LEU A 359 -3.13 -6.36 -11.95
C LEU A 359 -2.06 -6.58 -10.87
N VAL A 360 -2.37 -6.32 -9.60
CA VAL A 360 -1.43 -6.46 -8.49
C VAL A 360 -1.43 -7.89 -7.93
N TYR A 361 -2.60 -8.42 -7.59
CA TYR A 361 -2.75 -9.67 -6.85
C TYR A 361 -3.19 -10.84 -7.72
N GLY A 362 -3.98 -10.59 -8.77
CA GLY A 362 -4.50 -11.63 -9.64
C GLY A 362 -3.49 -12.18 -10.65
N GLU A 363 -3.97 -13.17 -11.42
CA GLU A 363 -3.30 -13.73 -12.60
C GLU A 363 -3.30 -12.72 -13.75
N SER A 364 -2.32 -11.82 -13.73
CA SER A 364 -2.19 -10.70 -14.67
C SER A 364 -0.94 -10.79 -15.54
N GLU A 365 -0.86 -9.94 -16.56
CA GLU A 365 0.34 -9.79 -17.38
C GLU A 365 1.57 -9.31 -16.60
N ARG A 366 1.36 -8.69 -15.42
CA ARG A 366 2.46 -8.30 -14.52
C ARG A 366 2.99 -9.53 -13.80
N ARG A 367 2.10 -10.37 -13.29
CA ARG A 367 2.44 -11.61 -12.58
C ARG A 367 3.09 -12.64 -13.50
N ALA A 368 2.70 -12.70 -14.77
CA ALA A 368 3.35 -13.54 -15.77
C ALA A 368 4.85 -13.23 -15.99
N LYS A 369 5.32 -12.06 -15.51
CA LYS A 369 6.72 -11.61 -15.57
C LYS A 369 7.31 -11.43 -14.16
N ALA A 370 6.76 -12.14 -13.17
CA ALA A 370 7.16 -12.01 -11.78
C ALA A 370 8.68 -12.17 -11.64
N GLN A 371 9.31 -11.21 -10.98
CA GLN A 371 10.74 -11.21 -10.71
C GLN A 371 11.03 -10.71 -9.29
N TRP A 372 12.02 -11.33 -8.66
CA TRP A 372 12.48 -11.01 -7.32
C TRP A 372 13.91 -10.51 -7.37
N LYS A 373 14.06 -9.18 -7.34
CA LYS A 373 15.37 -8.54 -7.28
C LYS A 373 15.85 -8.62 -5.83
N ILE A 374 16.75 -9.57 -5.57
CA ILE A 374 17.22 -9.89 -4.21
C ILE A 374 18.32 -8.93 -3.80
N ASN A 375 19.26 -8.64 -4.71
CA ASN A 375 20.33 -7.72 -4.39
C ASN A 375 19.95 -6.31 -4.82
N PRO A 376 20.31 -5.30 -4.04
CA PRO A 376 19.96 -3.93 -4.39
C PRO A 376 20.54 -3.44 -5.73
N GLU A 377 21.68 -3.99 -6.14
CA GLU A 377 22.35 -3.73 -7.42
C GLU A 377 21.52 -4.20 -8.63
N ASP A 378 20.60 -5.14 -8.42
CA ASP A 378 19.74 -5.70 -9.46
C ASP A 378 18.64 -4.71 -9.89
N VAL A 379 18.43 -3.63 -9.13
CA VAL A 379 17.39 -2.63 -9.39
C VAL A 379 17.90 -1.54 -10.33
N GLU A 380 17.37 -1.51 -11.55
CA GLU A 380 17.57 -0.40 -12.50
C GLU A 380 17.15 0.93 -11.86
N LYS A 381 18.03 1.94 -11.98
CA LYS A 381 18.01 3.21 -11.21
C LYS A 381 16.83 4.15 -11.45
N ASP A 382 15.88 3.80 -12.31
CA ASP A 382 14.77 4.67 -12.71
C ASP A 382 13.65 4.81 -11.66
N ARG A 383 13.82 4.23 -10.46
CA ARG A 383 12.74 4.08 -9.47
C ARG A 383 13.10 4.46 -8.06
N VAL A 384 14.23 5.13 -7.90
CA VAL A 384 14.62 5.62 -6.61
C VAL A 384 13.81 6.87 -6.32
N ILE A 385 12.80 6.75 -5.45
CA ILE A 385 11.99 7.87 -4.95
C ILE A 385 12.87 8.65 -3.96
N GLY A 386 13.81 9.41 -4.50
CA GLY A 386 14.27 10.65 -3.90
C GLY A 386 13.16 11.68 -4.06
N HIS A 387 13.09 12.62 -3.12
CA HIS A 387 12.16 13.76 -3.06
C HIS A 387 10.86 13.53 -2.28
N LYS A 388 10.44 14.63 -1.63
CA LYS A 388 9.35 14.74 -0.64
C LYS A 388 8.19 13.85 -1.04
N MET A 389 7.76 12.93 -0.17
CA MET A 389 6.48 12.26 -0.37
C MET A 389 5.57 12.72 0.76
N THR A 390 4.74 13.71 0.45
CA THR A 390 3.56 14.00 1.25
C THR A 390 2.54 12.89 1.07
N CYS A 391 1.71 12.68 2.10
CA CYS A 391 0.80 11.56 2.32
C CYS A 391 0.36 10.80 1.05
N SER A 392 0.60 9.49 1.05
CA SER A 392 0.05 8.50 0.12
C SER A 392 -0.99 7.64 0.81
#